data_AF-A0A342K3V3-F1
#
_entry.id   AF-A0A342K3V3-F1
#
_cell.length_a   1.000
_cell.length_b   1.000
_cell.length_c   1.000
_cell.angle_alpha   90.00
_cell.angle_beta   90.00
_cell.angle_gamma   90.00
#
_symmetry.space_group_name_H-M   'P 1'
#
loop_
_entity.id
_entity.type
_entity.pdbx_description
1 polymer ?
#
loop_
_entity_poly.entity_id
_entity_poly.type
_entity_poly.pdbx_seq_one_letter_code
_entity_poly.pdbx_strand_id
1 'polypeptide(L)'
;MLSVFIVSLLFILGVFSLINFKFIVMLLMVENINVALLLFSYFSCIGGSRAVFLVFIVVATIEVTISLVCLTRLWDTDLLLF
;
A
#
# COMPACT_ATOMS: atom_id res chain seq x y z
N MET A 1 3.79 17.99 8.02
CA MET A 1 2.92 16.82 7.74
C MET A 1 2.87 16.51 6.25
N LEU A 2 2.37 17.42 5.41
CA LEU A 2 2.25 17.18 3.96
C LEU A 2 3.62 17.01 3.26
N SER A 3 4.64 17.78 3.65
CA SER A 3 6.01 17.62 3.14
C SER A 3 6.62 16.25 3.48
N VAL A 4 6.42 15.75 4.70
CA VAL A 4 6.90 14.43 5.15
C VAL A 4 6.22 13.32 4.36
N PHE A 5 4.91 13.45 4.11
CA PHE A 5 4.17 12.52 3.29
C PHE A 5 4.69 12.47 1.85
N ILE A 6 4.90 13.63 1.21
CA ILE A 6 5.45 13.71 -0.15
C ILE A 6 6.84 13.09 -0.23
N VAL A 7 7.72 13.36 0.75
CA VAL A 7 9.07 12.75 0.78
C VAL A 7 9.00 11.23 0.94
N SER A 8 8.10 10.72 1.81
CA SER A 8 7.91 9.27 1.95
C SER A 8 7.38 8.63 0.68
N LEU A 9 6.47 9.29 -0.04
CA LEU A 9 5.88 8.79 -1.28
C LEU A 9 6.91 8.78 -2.42
N LEU A 10 7.71 9.83 -2.53
CA LEU A 10 8.84 9.89 -3.47
C LEU A 10 9.91 8.84 -3.16
N PHE A 11 10.17 8.55 -1.89
CA PHE A 11 11.09 7.49 -1.50
C PHE A 11 10.58 6.11 -1.92
N ILE A 12 9.30 5.81 -1.67
CA ILE A 12 8.68 4.54 -2.07
C ILE A 12 8.66 4.40 -3.60
N LEU A 13 8.33 5.47 -4.34
CA LEU A 13 8.39 5.50 -5.81
C LEU A 13 9.83 5.37 -6.35
N GLY A 14 10.80 5.96 -5.67
CA GLY A 14 12.22 5.83 -6.01
C GLY A 14 12.68 4.37 -5.92
N VAL A 15 12.35 3.71 -4.80
CA VAL A 15 12.64 2.28 -4.59
C VAL A 15 11.94 1.42 -5.63
N PHE A 16 10.70 1.75 -6.01
CA PHE A 16 9.95 1.04 -7.06
C PHE A 16 10.68 0.99 -8.41
N SER A 17 11.27 2.12 -8.83
CA SER A 17 11.99 2.19 -10.11
C SER A 17 13.22 1.27 -10.19
N LEU A 18 13.71 0.80 -9.04
CA LEU A 18 14.90 -0.05 -8.92
C LEU A 18 14.56 -1.55 -8.80
N ILE A 19 13.29 -1.91 -8.75
CA ILE A 19 12.85 -3.29 -8.54
C ILE A 19 12.56 -3.97 -9.88
N ASN A 20 12.98 -5.23 -10.02
CA ASN A 20 12.79 -6.09 -11.20
C ASN A 20 11.33 -6.57 -11.41
N PHE A 21 10.33 -5.71 -11.21
CA PHE A 21 8.90 -5.94 -11.48
C PHE A 21 8.28 -7.25 -10.91
N LYS A 22 8.91 -7.89 -9.92
CA LYS A 22 8.37 -9.09 -9.28
C LYS A 22 7.03 -8.77 -8.62
N PHE A 23 6.02 -9.60 -8.90
CA PHE A 23 4.65 -9.41 -8.39
C PHE A 23 4.58 -9.23 -6.87
N ILE A 24 5.35 -10.02 -6.11
CA ILE A 24 5.42 -9.91 -4.64
C ILE A 24 5.92 -8.53 -4.20
N VAL A 25 6.89 -7.97 -4.93
CA VAL A 25 7.47 -6.67 -4.57
C VAL A 25 6.51 -5.53 -4.94
N MET A 26 5.74 -5.69 -6.02
CA MET A 26 4.64 -4.78 -6.36
C MET A 26 3.58 -4.74 -5.25
N LEU A 27 3.15 -5.90 -4.76
CA LEU A 27 2.20 -5.98 -3.65
C LEU A 27 2.75 -5.31 -2.38
N LEU A 28 4.00 -5.62 -2.00
CA LEU A 28 4.64 -5.01 -0.83
C LEU A 28 4.73 -3.48 -0.94
N MET A 29 4.90 -2.97 -2.16
CA MET A 29 4.92 -1.52 -2.42
C MET A 29 3.54 -0.89 -2.21
N VAL A 30 2.47 -1.51 -2.72
CA VAL A 30 1.09 -1.03 -2.52
C VAL A 30 0.75 -0.99 -1.03
N GLU A 31 1.15 -2.01 -0.27
CA GLU A 31 0.95 -2.04 1.19
C GLU A 31 1.66 -0.89 1.91
N ASN A 32 2.91 -0.58 1.52
CA ASN A 32 3.64 0.54 2.10
C ASN A 32 2.96 1.89 1.81
N ILE A 33 2.30 2.04 0.65
CA ILE A 33 1.49 3.23 0.35
C ILE A 33 0.26 3.28 1.26
N ASN A 34 -0.45 2.16 1.45
CA ASN A 34 -1.60 2.10 2.35
C ASN A 34 -1.22 2.48 3.79
N VAL A 35 -0.10 1.96 4.30
CA VAL A 35 0.40 2.31 5.64
C VAL A 35 0.76 3.78 5.73
N ALA A 36 1.42 4.35 4.71
CA ALA A 36 1.75 5.77 4.69
C ALA A 36 0.49 6.66 4.68
N LEU A 37 -0.54 6.29 3.91
CA LEU A 37 -1.84 6.97 3.87
C LEU A 37 -2.60 6.87 5.19
N LEU A 38 -2.58 5.71 5.84
CA LEU A 38 -3.20 5.50 7.15
C LEU A 38 -2.51 6.33 8.24
N LEU A 39 -1.17 6.34 8.27
CA LEU A 39 -0.42 7.19 9.19
C LEU A 39 -0.71 8.66 8.92
N PHE A 40 -0.72 9.09 7.65
CA PHE A 40 -1.03 10.46 7.29
C PHE A 40 -2.43 10.87 7.74
N SER A 41 -3.45 10.06 7.46
CA SER A 41 -4.84 10.34 7.85
C SER A 41 -5.02 10.35 9.38
N TYR A 42 -4.31 9.48 10.11
CA TYR A 42 -4.28 9.50 11.57
C TYR A 42 -3.70 10.80 12.13
N PHE A 43 -2.52 11.23 11.64
CA PHE A 43 -1.89 12.47 12.08
C PHE A 43 -2.63 13.74 11.61
N SER A 44 -3.34 13.67 10.49
CA SER A 44 -4.10 14.82 9.97
C SER A 44 -5.41 15.06 10.75
N CYS A 45 -6.00 14.03 11.35
CA CYS A 45 -7.28 14.10 12.07
C CYS A 45 -7.14 14.37 13.59
N ILE A 46 -6.10 15.07 14.06
CA ILE A 46 -5.88 15.35 15.49
C ILE A 46 -7.04 16.16 16.14
N GLY A 47 -7.89 16.84 15.35
CA GLY A 47 -9.01 17.64 15.86
C GLY A 47 -10.40 17.42 15.21
N GLY A 48 -10.59 16.36 14.42
CA GLY A 48 -11.80 16.17 13.60
C GLY A 48 -12.34 14.74 13.54
N SER A 49 -13.42 14.52 12.79
CA SER A 49 -14.06 13.22 12.63
C SER A 49 -13.12 12.20 11.99
N ARG A 50 -12.85 11.09 12.68
CA ARG A 50 -12.00 9.97 12.22
C ARG A 50 -12.65 9.11 11.12
N ALA A 51 -13.74 9.58 10.52
CA ALA A 51 -14.46 8.85 9.48
C ALA A 51 -13.55 8.55 8.27
N VAL A 52 -12.70 9.50 7.88
CA VAL A 52 -11.75 9.33 6.77
C VAL A 52 -10.74 8.22 7.06
N PHE A 53 -10.22 8.15 8.28
CA PHE A 53 -9.32 7.08 8.71
C PHE A 53 -9.99 5.70 8.66
N LEU A 54 -11.24 5.60 9.12
CA LEU A 54 -12.01 4.35 9.04
C LEU A 54 -12.27 3.91 7.61
N VAL A 55 -12.62 4.83 6.71
CA VAL A 55 -12.80 4.51 5.28
C VAL A 55 -11.50 3.99 4.68
N PHE A 56 -10.36 4.61 4.99
CA PHE A 56 -9.06 4.13 4.52
C PHE A 56 -8.72 2.73 5.05
N ILE A 57 -9.06 2.41 6.31
CA ILE A 57 -8.88 1.05 6.83
C ILE A 57 -9.69 0.05 6.00
N VAL A 58 -10.97 0.33 5.75
CA VAL A 58 -11.84 -0.58 4.98
C VAL A 58 -11.28 -0.79 3.57
N VAL A 59 -10.92 0.29 2.88
CA VAL A 59 -10.34 0.19 1.53
C VAL A 59 -9.03 -0.60 1.53
N ALA A 60 -8.13 -0.34 2.49
CA ALA A 60 -6.88 -1.08 2.62
C ALA A 60 -7.13 -2.58 2.85
N THR A 61 -8.08 -2.94 3.72
CA THR A 61 -8.40 -4.36 3.96
C THR A 61 -8.97 -5.05 2.72
N ILE A 62 -9.80 -4.36 1.93
CA ILE A 62 -10.32 -4.91 0.67
C ILE A 62 -9.18 -5.16 -0.30
N GLU A 63 -8.28 -4.19 -0.46
CA GLU A 63 -7.12 -4.32 -1.35
C GLU A 63 -6.22 -5.49 -0.93
N VAL A 64 -5.85 -5.61 0.34
CA VAL A 64 -5.07 -6.75 0.88
C VAL A 64 -5.75 -8.08 0.56
N THR A 65 -7.07 -8.19 0.76
CA THR A 65 -7.80 -9.44 0.49
C THR A 65 -7.78 -9.81 -0.99
N ILE A 66 -7.96 -8.84 -1.89
CA ILE A 66 -7.88 -9.07 -3.34
C ILE A 66 -6.46 -9.48 -3.73
N SER A 67 -5.46 -8.77 -3.22
CA SER A 67 -4.03 -9.03 -3.45
C SER A 67 -3.64 -10.45 -3.02
N LEU A 68 -4.10 -10.90 -1.86
CA LEU A 68 -3.89 -12.27 -1.38
C LEU A 68 -4.61 -13.31 -2.25
N VAL A 69 -5.86 -13.07 -2.64
CA VAL A 69 -6.58 -13.97 -3.56
C VAL A 69 -5.84 -14.09 -4.89
N CYS A 70 -5.39 -12.98 -5.46
CA CYS A 70 -4.57 -12.98 -6.67
C CYS A 70 -3.27 -13.77 -6.47
N LEU A 71 -2.59 -13.60 -5.33
CA LEU A 71 -1.36 -14.33 -5.02
C LEU A 71 -1.60 -15.84 -4.93
N THR A 72 -2.68 -16.29 -4.29
CA THR A 72 -3.03 -17.72 -4.23
C THR A 72 -3.28 -18.31 -5.62
N ARG A 73 -3.93 -17.56 -6.52
CA ARG A 73 -4.16 -18.00 -7.90
C ARG A 73 -2.89 -18.03 -8.73
N LEU A 74 -2.01 -17.04 -8.56
CA LEU A 74 -0.72 -17.00 -9.25
C LEU A 74 0.20 -18.14 -8.79
N TRP A 75 0.15 -18.44 -7.49
CA TRP A 75 0.87 -19.56 -6.88
C TRP A 75 0.47 -20.90 -7.49
N ASP A 76 -0.83 -21.15 -7.68
CA ASP A 76 -1.33 -22.38 -8.31
C ASP A 76 -0.93 -22.53 -9.79
N THR A 77 -0.51 -21.44 -10.45
CA THR A 77 -0.14 -21.43 -11.88
C THR A 77 1.36 -21.51 -12.14
N ASP A 78 2.21 -21.62 -11.11
CA ASP A 78 3.70 -21.58 -11.17
C ASP A 78 4.29 -20.37 -11.95
N LEU A 79 3.45 -19.40 -12.31
CA LEU A 79 3.80 -18.18 -13.06
C LEU A 79 4.54 -17.14 -12.21
N LEU A 80 4.81 -17.44 -10.94
CA LEU A 80 5.57 -16.59 -10.01
C LEU A 80 7.06 -16.48 -10.36
N LEU A 81 7.57 -17.29 -11.29
CA LEU A 81 8.99 -17.35 -11.66
C LEU A 81 9.35 -16.60 -12.96
N PHE A 82 8.38 -16.06 -13.71
CA PHE A 82 8.63 -15.28 -14.94
C PHE A 82 8.17 -13.82 -14.80
#